data_AF-A0A7S2DQ46-F1
#
_entry.id   AF-A0A7S2DQ46-F1
#
_cell.length_a   1.000
_cell.length_b   1.000
_cell.length_c   1.000
_cell.angle_alpha   90.00
_cell.angle_beta   90.00
_cell.angle_gamma   90.00
#
_symmetry.space_group_name_H-M   'P 1'
#
loop_
_entity.id
_entity.type
_entity.pdbx_description
1 polymer ?
#
loop_
_entity_poly.entity_id
_entity_poly.type
_entity_poly.pdbx_seq_one_letter_code
_entity_poly.pdbx_strand_id
1 'polypeptide(L)'
;FCTRVVYGYLMVFAETRKPDLGGPFFVTQLWHTQYGLLVYAVLMVGVVWHRSQNNIIMLVAVAPTIAYILFGFYYFYTNYQWEAMPFEQLCTDEAKEDFAAQIDAYRALGKDRPCYLQEELMRREEQPASPKLEHLQRQGLKASRTKMSRLDLGVTHTSSAEGSGSVGRSTRNVGREAMVGGNTITSTTREVGTAAGTAASGVNARAHVVIDAGLDFVNRHFAEWRPEDEEREQGGGGAGGRREA
;
A
#
# COMPACT_ATOMS: atom_id res chain seq x y z
N PHE A 1 1.68 20.91 10.38
CA PHE A 1 1.92 20.28 11.69
C PHE A 1 0.61 19.87 12.37
N CYS A 2 -0.36 20.78 12.57
CA CYS A 2 -1.66 20.45 13.19
C CYS A 2 -2.43 19.32 12.49
N THR A 3 -2.44 19.30 11.15
CA THR A 3 -3.11 18.24 10.38
C THR A 3 -2.57 16.85 10.69
N ARG A 4 -1.25 16.67 10.77
CA ARG A 4 -0.64 15.37 11.11
C ARG A 4 -1.04 14.89 12.51
N VAL A 5 -1.09 15.79 13.49
CA VAL A 5 -1.48 15.44 14.87
C VAL A 5 -2.95 15.03 14.94
N VAL A 6 -3.82 15.79 14.26
CA VAL A 6 -5.26 15.51 14.23
C VAL A 6 -5.55 14.20 13.51
N TYR A 7 -4.95 13.95 12.34
CA TYR A 7 -5.13 12.68 11.62
C TYR A 7 -4.61 11.46 12.40
N GLY A 8 -3.48 11.59 13.10
CA GLY A 8 -2.98 10.52 13.96
C GLY A 8 -3.93 10.20 15.13
N TYR A 9 -4.52 11.23 15.72
CA TYR A 9 -5.52 11.04 16.79
C TYR A 9 -6.81 10.40 16.25
N LEU A 10 -7.34 10.88 15.12
CA LEU A 10 -8.56 10.30 14.51
C LEU A 10 -8.35 8.84 14.11
N MET A 11 -7.21 8.50 13.51
CA MET A 11 -6.90 7.15 13.07
C MET A 11 -6.86 6.15 14.24
N VAL A 12 -6.37 6.56 15.42
CA VAL A 12 -6.25 5.67 16.58
C VAL A 12 -7.55 5.58 17.39
N PHE A 13 -8.25 6.71 17.59
CA PHE A 13 -9.36 6.78 18.56
C PHE A 13 -10.75 6.90 17.96
N ALA A 14 -10.89 7.42 16.73
CA ALA A 14 -12.20 7.71 16.14
C ALA A 14 -12.58 6.76 15.01
N GLU A 15 -11.61 6.17 14.31
CA GLU A 15 -11.87 5.25 13.20
C GLU A 15 -12.01 3.81 13.69
N THR A 16 -13.19 3.21 13.44
CA THR A 16 -13.40 1.78 13.60
C THR A 16 -12.56 1.02 12.57
N ARG A 17 -11.90 -0.08 12.95
CA ARG A 17 -11.08 -0.90 12.03
C ARG A 17 -11.92 -1.36 10.83
N LYS A 18 -11.69 -0.73 9.68
CA LYS A 18 -12.19 -1.20 8.39
C LYS A 18 -11.23 -2.27 7.89
N PRO A 19 -11.70 -3.28 7.14
CA PRO A 19 -10.81 -4.22 6.48
C PRO A 19 -9.81 -3.43 5.64
N ASP A 20 -8.52 -3.63 5.91
CA ASP A 20 -7.43 -2.82 5.34
C ASP A 20 -7.39 -2.98 3.81
N LEU A 21 -7.95 -2.02 3.10
CA LEU A 21 -7.83 -1.87 1.64
C LEU A 21 -6.59 -1.04 1.25
N GLY A 22 -5.58 -1.00 2.14
CA GLY A 22 -4.47 -0.04 2.06
C GLY A 22 -3.68 -0.11 0.76
N GLY A 23 -3.51 -1.30 0.19
CA GLY A 23 -2.79 -1.50 -1.08
C GLY A 23 -3.44 -0.77 -2.25
N PRO A 24 -4.68 -1.14 -2.64
CA PRO A 24 -5.39 -0.50 -3.75
C PRO A 24 -5.50 1.02 -3.59
N PHE A 25 -5.83 1.51 -2.40
CA PHE A 25 -6.00 2.95 -2.16
C PHE A 25 -4.69 3.73 -2.34
N PHE A 26 -3.57 3.18 -1.88
CA PHE A 26 -2.26 3.79 -2.08
C PHE A 26 -1.93 3.93 -3.58
N VAL A 27 -2.23 2.90 -4.38
CA VAL A 27 -1.98 2.93 -5.82
C VAL A 27 -2.88 3.95 -6.51
N THR A 28 -4.16 4.03 -6.15
CA THR A 28 -5.07 5.06 -6.68
C THR A 28 -4.56 6.48 -6.35
N GLN A 29 -4.06 6.70 -5.14
CA GLN A 29 -3.44 7.99 -4.79
C GLN A 29 -2.18 8.28 -5.61
N LEU A 30 -1.38 7.27 -5.91
CA LEU A 30 -0.19 7.41 -6.74
C LEU A 30 -0.55 7.79 -8.18
N TRP A 31 -1.61 7.19 -8.75
CA TRP A 31 -2.19 7.58 -10.03
C TRP A 31 -2.64 9.04 -10.04
N HIS A 32 -3.42 9.48 -9.05
CA HIS A 32 -3.87 10.87 -8.93
C HIS A 32 -2.69 11.85 -8.81
N THR A 33 -1.64 11.46 -8.09
CA THR A 33 -0.43 12.28 -7.96
C THR A 33 0.28 12.43 -9.31
N GLN A 34 0.37 11.35 -10.08
CA GLN A 34 0.97 11.36 -11.41
C GLN A 34 0.16 12.21 -12.39
N TYR A 35 -1.18 12.13 -12.37
CA TYR A 35 -2.05 13.00 -13.16
C TYR A 35 -1.89 14.48 -12.76
N GLY A 36 -1.82 14.77 -11.46
CA GLY A 36 -1.56 16.12 -10.96
C GLY A 36 -0.22 16.68 -11.46
N LEU A 37 0.82 15.84 -11.49
CA LEU A 37 2.14 16.20 -12.02
C LEU A 37 2.10 16.51 -13.53
N LEU A 38 1.35 15.72 -14.30
CA LEU A 38 1.17 15.93 -15.74
C LEU A 38 0.44 17.25 -16.02
N VAL A 39 -0.67 17.52 -15.33
CA VAL A 39 -1.41 18.79 -15.46
C VAL A 39 -0.53 19.97 -15.07
N TYR A 40 0.22 19.86 -13.96
CA TYR A 40 1.18 20.87 -13.54
C TYR A 40 2.24 21.15 -14.61
N ALA A 41 2.81 20.11 -15.22
CA ALA A 41 3.80 20.25 -16.27
C ALA A 41 3.21 21.00 -17.48
N VAL A 42 2.03 20.59 -17.98
CA VAL A 42 1.36 21.26 -19.12
C VAL A 42 1.08 22.73 -18.82
N LEU A 43 0.59 23.05 -17.61
CA LEU A 43 0.36 24.43 -17.20
C LEU A 43 1.66 25.24 -17.17
N MET A 44 2.75 24.68 -16.63
CA MET A 44 4.04 25.36 -16.60
C MET A 44 4.59 25.62 -18.00
N VAL A 45 4.37 24.71 -18.95
CA VAL A 45 4.71 24.96 -20.36
C VAL A 45 3.91 26.13 -20.91
N GLY A 46 2.60 26.20 -20.65
CA GLY A 46 1.78 27.33 -21.07
C GLY A 46 2.26 28.67 -20.49
N VAL A 47 2.64 28.69 -19.21
CA VAL A 47 3.17 29.89 -18.53
C VAL A 47 4.51 30.32 -19.12
N VAL A 48 5.43 29.37 -19.36
CA VAL A 48 6.73 29.65 -19.97
C VAL A 48 6.58 30.09 -21.42
N TRP A 49 5.64 29.49 -22.17
CA TRP A 49 5.31 29.88 -23.55
C TRP A 49 4.86 31.34 -23.61
N HIS A 50 3.98 31.76 -22.69
CA HIS A 50 3.48 33.13 -22.69
C HIS A 50 4.54 34.16 -22.28
N ARG A 51 5.46 33.82 -21.37
CA ARG A 51 6.51 34.75 -20.91
C ARG A 51 7.76 34.77 -21.78
N SER A 52 8.07 33.70 -22.50
CA SER A 52 9.32 33.60 -23.23
C SER A 52 9.21 34.22 -24.62
N GLN A 53 10.04 35.23 -24.91
CA GLN A 53 10.27 35.69 -26.29
C GLN A 53 11.16 34.71 -27.07
N ASN A 54 11.85 33.80 -26.38
CA ASN A 54 12.83 32.88 -26.95
C ASN A 54 12.27 31.45 -27.02
N ASN A 55 11.98 31.00 -28.24
CA ASN A 55 11.46 29.64 -28.49
C ASN A 55 12.45 28.53 -28.12
N ILE A 56 13.76 28.84 -28.09
CA ILE A 56 14.83 27.87 -27.79
C ILE A 56 14.73 27.33 -26.36
N ILE A 57 14.35 28.19 -25.39
CA ILE A 57 14.26 27.79 -23.98
C ILE A 57 13.17 26.73 -23.79
N MET A 58 12.06 26.83 -24.53
CA MET A 58 11.03 25.81 -24.47
C MET A 58 11.51 24.49 -25.04
N LEU A 59 12.13 24.49 -26.21
CA LEU A 59 12.55 23.23 -26.81
C LEU A 59 13.60 22.50 -25.96
N VAL A 60 14.52 23.24 -25.32
CA VAL A 60 15.59 22.64 -24.52
C VAL A 60 15.13 22.26 -23.11
N ALA A 61 14.27 23.05 -22.46
CA ALA A 61 13.89 22.80 -21.06
C ALA A 61 12.59 21.99 -20.95
N VAL A 62 11.57 22.30 -21.74
CA VAL A 62 10.23 21.70 -21.61
C VAL A 62 10.19 20.30 -22.18
N ALA A 63 10.75 20.11 -23.37
CA ALA A 63 10.70 18.82 -24.07
C ALA A 63 11.26 17.66 -23.24
N PRO A 64 12.46 17.75 -22.61
CA PRO A 64 12.95 16.64 -21.79
C PRO A 64 12.15 16.44 -20.51
N THR A 65 11.57 17.50 -19.92
CA THR A 65 10.73 17.35 -18.72
C THR A 65 9.44 16.59 -19.02
N ILE A 66 8.75 16.94 -20.12
CA ILE A 66 7.55 16.20 -20.55
C ILE A 66 7.91 14.75 -20.89
N ALA A 67 8.99 14.55 -21.67
CA ALA A 67 9.44 13.21 -22.02
C ALA A 67 9.76 12.36 -20.78
N TYR A 68 10.37 12.94 -19.76
CA TYR A 68 10.65 12.27 -18.49
C TYR A 68 9.37 11.88 -17.74
N ILE A 69 8.37 12.77 -17.68
CA ILE A 69 7.08 12.47 -17.02
C ILE A 69 6.34 11.36 -17.76
N LEU A 70 6.31 11.41 -19.10
CA LEU A 70 5.69 10.36 -19.92
C LEU A 70 6.42 9.02 -19.78
N PHE A 71 7.76 9.04 -19.76
CA PHE A 71 8.56 7.84 -19.51
C PHE A 71 8.28 7.28 -18.12
N GLY A 72 8.21 8.13 -17.09
CA GLY A 72 7.85 7.73 -15.74
C GLY A 72 6.46 7.11 -15.66
N PHE A 73 5.48 7.69 -16.38
CA PHE A 73 4.12 7.16 -16.48
C PHE A 73 4.10 5.77 -17.14
N TYR A 74 4.80 5.61 -18.26
CA TYR A 74 4.93 4.34 -18.97
C TYR A 74 5.64 3.28 -18.13
N TYR A 75 6.75 3.65 -17.47
CA TYR A 75 7.49 2.75 -16.59
C TYR A 75 6.62 2.30 -15.42
N PHE A 76 5.87 3.22 -14.81
CA PHE A 76 4.94 2.92 -13.74
C PHE A 76 3.88 1.91 -14.20
N TYR A 77 3.22 2.15 -15.33
CA TYR A 77 2.19 1.25 -15.86
C TYR A 77 2.73 -0.16 -16.20
N THR A 78 3.94 -0.24 -16.74
CA THR A 78 4.51 -1.52 -17.22
C THR A 78 5.22 -2.33 -16.14
N ASN A 79 5.85 -1.68 -15.16
CA ASN A 79 6.68 -2.36 -14.17
C ASN A 79 5.98 -2.54 -12.82
N TYR A 80 4.98 -1.71 -12.47
CA TYR A 80 4.25 -1.91 -11.21
C TYR A 80 3.13 -2.93 -11.37
N GLN A 81 3.42 -4.19 -11.03
CA GLN A 81 2.42 -5.22 -10.81
C GLN A 81 1.86 -5.10 -9.39
N TRP A 82 0.86 -4.24 -9.21
CA TRP A 82 0.25 -4.01 -7.89
C TRP A 82 -1.03 -4.81 -7.67
N GLU A 83 -1.72 -5.22 -8.74
CA GLU A 83 -2.97 -6.01 -8.66
C GLU A 83 -2.69 -7.49 -8.40
N ALA A 84 -1.67 -8.02 -9.07
CA ALA A 84 -1.23 -9.39 -8.89
C ALA A 84 0.08 -9.38 -8.11
N MET A 85 0.00 -9.62 -6.81
CA MET A 85 1.18 -10.08 -6.10
C MET A 85 1.60 -11.39 -6.78
N PRO A 86 2.86 -11.56 -7.22
CA PRO A 86 3.30 -12.76 -7.92
C PRO A 86 3.29 -13.95 -6.95
N PHE A 87 2.09 -14.51 -6.73
CA PHE A 87 1.84 -15.62 -5.82
C PHE A 87 2.68 -16.83 -6.21
N GLU A 88 3.05 -16.96 -7.48
CA GLU A 88 3.94 -18.00 -7.98
C GLU A 88 5.33 -17.94 -7.32
N GLN A 89 5.87 -16.74 -7.08
CA GLN A 89 7.14 -16.57 -6.37
C GLN A 89 7.02 -16.83 -4.87
N LEU A 90 5.84 -16.54 -4.29
CA LEU A 90 5.55 -16.75 -2.86
C LEU A 90 5.10 -18.18 -2.54
N CYS A 91 4.62 -18.93 -3.54
CA CYS A 91 4.14 -20.29 -3.42
C CYS A 91 5.14 -21.31 -3.97
N THR A 92 6.40 -20.94 -4.18
CA THR A 92 7.46 -21.92 -4.44
C THR A 92 7.54 -22.88 -3.26
N ASP A 93 7.77 -24.16 -3.55
CA ASP A 93 7.80 -25.18 -2.49
C ASP A 93 8.94 -24.92 -1.50
N GLU A 94 10.05 -24.33 -1.95
CA GLU A 94 11.15 -23.82 -1.12
C GLU A 94 10.66 -22.75 -0.12
N ALA A 95 9.92 -21.74 -0.59
CA ALA A 95 9.38 -20.71 0.29
C ALA A 95 8.36 -21.29 1.29
N LYS A 96 7.52 -22.24 0.85
CA LYS A 96 6.59 -22.93 1.75
C LYS A 96 7.32 -23.74 2.82
N GLU A 97 8.41 -24.44 2.46
CA GLU A 97 9.25 -25.18 3.39
C GLU A 97 9.94 -24.25 4.40
N ASP A 98 10.50 -23.14 3.94
CA ASP A 98 11.11 -22.12 4.81
C ASP A 98 10.09 -21.51 5.78
N PHE A 99 8.91 -21.15 5.29
CA PHE A 99 7.82 -20.65 6.13
C PHE A 99 7.35 -21.72 7.13
N ALA A 100 7.21 -22.98 6.71
CA ALA A 100 6.83 -24.07 7.59
C ALA A 100 7.90 -24.29 8.68
N ALA A 101 9.18 -24.30 8.32
CA ALA A 101 10.30 -24.42 9.25
C ALA A 101 10.34 -23.25 10.25
N GLN A 102 10.08 -22.02 9.79
CA GLN A 102 10.02 -20.84 10.65
C GLN A 102 8.83 -20.90 11.62
N ILE A 103 7.65 -21.35 11.14
CA ILE A 103 6.46 -21.56 11.98
C ILE A 103 6.71 -22.66 13.01
N ASP A 104 7.36 -23.76 12.63
CA ASP A 104 7.67 -24.87 13.55
C ASP A 104 8.74 -24.49 14.57
N ALA A 105 9.77 -23.74 14.17
CA ALA A 105 10.73 -23.13 15.09
C ALA A 105 10.01 -22.19 16.08
N TYR A 106 9.07 -21.38 15.60
CA TYR A 106 8.25 -20.51 16.44
C TYR A 106 7.34 -21.30 17.39
N ARG A 107 6.77 -22.43 16.96
CA ARG A 107 5.97 -23.33 17.81
C ARG A 107 6.82 -24.05 18.86
N ALA A 108 8.06 -24.41 18.53
CA ALA A 108 8.99 -25.11 19.41
C ALA A 108 9.39 -24.28 20.64
N LEU A 109 9.35 -22.95 20.56
CA LEU A 109 9.53 -22.04 21.71
C LEU A 109 8.51 -22.24 22.84
N GLY A 110 7.40 -22.95 22.61
CA GLY A 110 6.51 -23.39 23.69
C GLY A 110 5.85 -22.23 24.43
N LYS A 111 6.17 -22.07 25.73
CA LYS A 111 5.69 -20.96 26.58
C LYS A 111 6.54 -19.69 26.44
N ASP A 112 7.78 -19.83 25.95
CA ASP A 112 8.73 -18.72 25.76
C ASP A 112 8.58 -18.07 24.38
N ARG A 113 7.46 -18.32 23.69
CA ARG A 113 7.13 -17.61 22.46
C ARG A 113 7.08 -16.12 22.77
N PRO A 114 7.83 -15.27 22.04
CA PRO A 114 7.66 -13.84 22.19
C PRO A 114 6.24 -13.52 21.77
N CYS A 115 5.37 -13.24 22.74
CA CYS A 115 4.06 -12.67 22.47
C CYS A 115 4.30 -11.42 21.63
N TYR A 116 3.53 -11.19 20.57
CA TYR A 116 3.68 -9.94 19.82
C TYR A 116 3.52 -8.80 20.81
N LEU A 117 4.63 -8.12 21.04
CA LEU A 117 4.72 -7.12 22.07
C LEU A 117 5.10 -5.85 21.34
N GLN A 118 4.10 -5.00 21.13
CA GLN A 118 4.25 -3.76 20.40
C GLN A 118 5.29 -2.91 21.14
N GLU A 119 6.49 -2.77 20.55
CA GLU A 119 7.65 -2.09 21.17
C GLU A 119 7.31 -0.66 21.62
N GLU A 120 6.36 -0.03 20.93
CA GLU A 120 5.84 1.30 21.24
C GLU A 120 5.07 1.36 22.58
N LEU A 121 4.49 0.25 23.03
CA LEU A 121 3.82 0.17 24.32
C LEU A 121 4.83 0.08 25.47
N MET A 122 5.94 -0.64 25.28
CA MET A 122 7.04 -0.77 26.25
C MET A 122 7.81 0.55 26.41
N ARG A 123 7.99 1.30 25.32
CA ARG A 123 8.73 2.58 25.34
C ARG A 123 8.07 3.65 26.24
N ARG A 124 6.84 3.43 26.70
CA ARG A 124 6.14 4.36 27.61
C ARG A 124 6.65 4.28 29.06
N GLU A 125 7.27 3.19 29.49
CA GLU A 125 7.76 3.07 30.88
C GLU A 125 9.16 3.68 31.07
N GLU A 126 10.00 3.73 30.04
CA GLU A 126 11.37 4.25 30.16
C GLU A 126 11.53 5.73 29.83
N GLN A 127 10.47 6.45 29.44
CA GLN A 127 10.57 7.89 29.28
C GLN A 127 10.55 8.52 30.69
N PRO A 128 11.70 9.00 31.22
CA PRO A 128 11.74 9.58 32.56
C PRO A 128 10.69 10.68 32.61
N ALA A 129 9.80 10.58 33.60
CA ALA A 129 8.65 11.46 33.77
C ALA A 129 9.06 12.89 33.42
N SER A 130 8.46 13.45 32.36
CA SER A 130 8.82 14.80 31.95
C SER A 130 8.64 15.72 33.17
N PRO A 131 9.63 16.56 33.53
CA PRO A 131 9.58 17.37 34.75
C PRO A 131 8.38 18.34 34.79
N LYS A 132 7.71 18.54 33.64
CA LYS A 132 6.47 19.31 33.54
C LYS A 132 5.26 18.63 34.19
N LEU A 133 5.20 17.31 34.25
CA LEU A 133 4.08 16.62 34.93
C LEU A 133 4.26 16.60 36.46
N GLU A 134 5.51 16.56 36.95
CA GLU A 134 5.79 16.53 38.39
C GLU A 134 5.39 17.86 39.08
N HIS A 135 5.54 18.99 38.39
CA HIS A 135 5.07 20.29 38.90
C HIS A 135 3.54 20.38 38.97
N LEU A 136 2.81 19.82 38.00
CA LEU A 136 1.34 19.79 38.04
C LEU A 136 0.81 18.81 39.09
N GLN A 137 1.46 17.65 39.26
CA GLN A 137 1.09 16.67 40.27
C GLN A 137 1.37 17.16 41.69
N ARG A 138 2.47 17.90 41.92
CA ARG A 138 2.74 18.59 43.20
C ARG A 138 1.78 19.75 43.49
N GLN A 139 1.26 20.42 42.46
CA GLN A 139 0.28 21.50 42.64
C GLN A 139 -1.16 20.97 42.84
N GLY A 140 -1.53 19.83 42.26
CA GLY A 140 -2.88 19.25 42.40
C GLY A 140 -3.12 18.44 43.68
N LEU A 141 -2.09 17.79 44.25
CA LEU A 141 -2.25 16.91 45.42
C LEU A 141 -2.46 17.64 46.77
N LYS A 142 -2.31 18.97 46.80
CA LYS A 142 -2.61 19.76 48.02
C LYS A 142 -4.07 20.24 48.10
N ALA A 143 -4.87 20.06 47.04
CA ALA A 143 -6.22 20.61 46.99
C ALA A 143 -7.36 19.63 47.29
N SER A 144 -7.12 18.32 47.41
CA SER A 144 -8.22 17.34 47.52
C SER A 144 -8.00 16.23 48.55
N ARG A 145 -7.58 16.60 49.76
CA ARG A 145 -7.70 15.74 50.96
C ARG A 145 -8.97 16.11 51.73
N THR A 146 -10.11 16.09 51.05
CA THR A 146 -11.43 16.23 51.68
C THR A 146 -12.21 14.96 51.44
N LYS A 147 -12.27 14.12 52.48
CA LYS A 147 -13.24 13.05 52.76
C LYS A 147 -14.04 12.53 51.55
N MET A 148 -13.56 11.48 50.88
CA MET A 148 -14.45 10.56 50.19
C MET A 148 -14.54 9.28 51.00
N SER A 149 -15.67 9.16 51.68
CA SER A 149 -16.14 8.01 52.42
C SER A 149 -16.25 6.79 51.50
N ARG A 150 -15.74 5.67 52.02
CA ARG A 150 -16.11 4.29 51.70
C ARG A 150 -17.48 4.16 51.02
N LEU A 151 -17.48 3.72 49.76
CA LEU A 151 -18.58 2.98 49.19
C LEU A 151 -18.04 1.60 48.80
N ASP A 152 -18.38 0.62 49.63
CA ASP A 152 -18.23 -0.80 49.34
C ASP A 152 -19.15 -1.13 48.15
N LEU A 153 -18.58 -1.28 46.95
CA LEU A 153 -19.26 -1.96 45.85
C LEU A 153 -18.81 -3.42 45.84
N GLY A 154 -19.74 -4.28 46.29
CA GLY A 154 -19.62 -5.73 46.22
C GLY A 154 -19.45 -6.20 44.77
N VAL A 155 -18.30 -6.80 44.50
CA VAL A 155 -18.04 -7.54 43.26
C VAL A 155 -18.52 -8.97 43.48
N THR A 156 -19.67 -9.31 42.90
CA THR A 156 -20.15 -10.69 42.82
C THR A 156 -19.40 -11.42 41.71
N HIS A 157 -18.69 -12.47 42.10
CA HIS A 157 -18.11 -13.46 41.21
C HIS A 157 -19.23 -14.19 40.44
N THR A 158 -19.26 -14.07 39.11
CA THR A 158 -19.99 -15.01 38.24
C THR A 158 -18.98 -15.89 37.53
N SER A 159 -18.78 -17.07 38.14
CA SER A 159 -18.22 -18.26 37.51
C SER A 159 -19.22 -18.78 36.46
N SER A 160 -18.80 -18.88 35.20
CA SER A 160 -19.47 -19.67 34.17
C SER A 160 -18.39 -20.09 33.17
N ALA A 161 -17.89 -21.31 33.30
CA ALA A 161 -18.45 -22.55 32.76
C ALA A 161 -17.70 -22.93 31.47
N GLU A 162 -16.96 -24.01 31.63
CA GLU A 162 -16.13 -24.73 30.68
C GLU A 162 -16.87 -25.06 29.38
N GLY A 163 -16.23 -24.74 28.24
CA GLY A 163 -16.59 -25.23 26.91
C GLY A 163 -15.43 -26.02 26.34
N SER A 164 -15.35 -27.30 26.72
CA SER A 164 -14.42 -28.29 26.16
C SER A 164 -14.84 -28.65 24.73
N GLY A 165 -14.16 -28.06 23.74
CA GLY A 165 -14.31 -28.38 22.32
C GLY A 165 -13.13 -29.22 21.82
N SER A 166 -13.28 -30.54 21.83
CA SER A 166 -12.33 -31.48 21.23
C SER A 166 -12.35 -31.37 19.71
N VAL A 167 -11.36 -30.69 19.11
CA VAL A 167 -11.16 -30.69 17.66
C VAL A 167 -10.27 -31.88 17.28
N GLY A 168 -10.89 -32.83 16.60
CA GLY A 168 -10.28 -34.06 16.10
C GLY A 168 -9.15 -33.78 15.10
N ARG A 169 -7.99 -34.36 15.42
CA ARG A 169 -6.77 -34.39 14.61
C ARG A 169 -6.97 -35.41 13.48
N SER A 170 -7.34 -34.97 12.29
CA SER A 170 -7.38 -35.81 11.09
C SER A 170 -6.03 -35.78 10.39
N THR A 171 -5.14 -36.72 10.75
CA THR A 171 -3.91 -37.01 10.02
C THR A 171 -4.25 -37.72 8.71
N ARG A 172 -4.19 -37.01 7.58
CA ARG A 172 -4.16 -37.64 6.24
C ARG A 172 -2.70 -37.86 5.86
N ASN A 173 -2.27 -39.12 5.93
CA ASN A 173 -1.11 -39.62 5.19
C ASN A 173 -1.41 -39.48 3.69
N VAL A 174 -0.61 -38.69 2.98
CA VAL A 174 -0.53 -38.76 1.52
C VAL A 174 0.88 -39.21 1.19
N GLY A 175 0.95 -40.36 0.54
CA GLY A 175 2.17 -41.03 0.14
C GLY A 175 2.93 -40.22 -0.90
N ARG A 176 4.19 -39.95 -0.58
CA ARG A 176 5.38 -40.38 -1.32
C ARG A 176 5.10 -41.11 -2.65
N GLU A 177 5.16 -40.39 -3.76
CA GLU A 177 5.60 -40.95 -5.04
C GLU A 177 6.69 -40.06 -5.63
N ALA A 178 7.85 -40.67 -5.82
CA ALA A 178 9.01 -40.10 -6.46
C ALA A 178 8.77 -40.01 -7.96
N MET A 179 9.05 -38.86 -8.57
CA MET A 179 9.34 -38.85 -10.00
C MET A 179 10.49 -37.90 -10.30
N VAL A 180 11.65 -38.54 -10.49
CA VAL A 180 12.86 -38.01 -11.09
C VAL A 180 12.55 -37.67 -12.55
N GLY A 181 12.66 -36.40 -12.91
CA GLY A 181 12.59 -35.92 -14.29
C GLY A 181 13.66 -34.86 -14.52
N GLY A 182 14.79 -35.27 -15.10
CA GLY A 182 15.89 -34.38 -15.43
C GLY A 182 15.54 -33.44 -16.58
N ASN A 183 15.80 -32.15 -16.41
CA ASN A 183 15.72 -31.17 -17.48
C ASN A 183 17.12 -30.83 -17.99
N THR A 184 17.35 -31.29 -19.22
CA THR A 184 18.48 -31.00 -20.10
C THR A 184 18.58 -29.51 -20.36
N ILE A 185 19.66 -28.90 -19.87
CA ILE A 185 20.04 -27.51 -20.18
C ILE A 185 20.58 -27.49 -21.61
N THR A 186 19.83 -26.91 -22.54
CA THR A 186 20.31 -26.58 -23.89
C THR A 186 20.94 -25.19 -23.86
N SER A 187 22.28 -25.16 -23.85
CA SER A 187 23.08 -23.96 -24.01
C SER A 187 22.97 -23.42 -25.44
N THR A 188 22.21 -22.34 -25.62
CA THR A 188 22.23 -21.57 -26.87
C THR A 188 23.32 -20.51 -26.78
N THR A 189 24.47 -20.82 -27.35
CA THR A 189 25.57 -19.86 -27.61
C THR A 189 25.10 -18.84 -28.63
N ARG A 190 24.85 -17.60 -28.20
CA ARG A 190 24.52 -16.48 -29.10
C ARG A 190 25.81 -15.73 -29.43
N GLU A 191 26.21 -15.79 -30.69
CA GLU A 191 27.33 -15.03 -31.24
C GLU A 191 27.09 -13.53 -31.08
N VAL A 192 28.05 -12.84 -30.45
CA VAL A 192 28.12 -11.39 -30.37
C VAL A 192 28.90 -10.92 -31.60
N GLY A 193 28.15 -10.58 -32.66
CA GLY A 193 28.68 -9.89 -33.83
C GLY A 193 28.92 -8.41 -33.52
N THR A 194 30.19 -8.01 -33.52
CA THR A 194 30.66 -6.64 -33.35
C THR A 194 30.37 -5.83 -34.62
N ALA A 195 29.22 -5.15 -34.68
CA ALA A 195 28.93 -4.14 -35.70
C ALA A 195 29.10 -2.74 -35.09
N ALA A 196 30.34 -2.27 -35.02
CA ALA A 196 30.66 -0.87 -34.77
C ALA A 196 30.53 -0.09 -36.08
N GLY A 197 29.41 0.58 -36.28
CA GLY A 197 29.24 1.47 -37.42
C GLY A 197 27.87 2.14 -37.42
N THR A 198 27.86 3.48 -37.33
CA THR A 198 26.71 4.36 -37.64
C THR A 198 25.72 4.63 -36.49
N ALA A 199 26.19 5.10 -35.33
CA ALA A 199 25.37 5.40 -34.15
C ALA A 199 24.86 6.86 -34.01
N ALA A 200 25.07 7.74 -35.00
CA ALA A 200 24.71 9.17 -34.84
C ALA A 200 23.31 9.55 -35.39
N SER A 201 22.66 8.72 -36.21
CA SER A 201 21.35 9.04 -36.82
C SER A 201 20.16 8.32 -36.17
N GLY A 202 20.39 7.31 -35.32
CA GLY A 202 19.33 6.45 -34.77
C GLY A 202 18.68 6.96 -33.47
N VAL A 203 19.30 7.92 -32.80
CA VAL A 203 18.81 8.41 -31.50
C VAL A 203 17.54 9.25 -31.66
N ASN A 204 17.43 10.04 -32.74
CA ASN A 204 16.23 10.83 -33.02
C ASN A 204 15.03 9.95 -33.39
N ALA A 205 15.23 8.86 -34.15
CA ALA A 205 14.14 7.97 -34.55
C ALA A 205 13.50 7.25 -33.33
N ARG A 206 14.30 6.85 -32.34
CA ARG A 206 13.77 6.23 -31.12
C ARG A 206 13.05 7.22 -30.20
N ALA A 207 13.49 8.48 -30.14
CA ALA A 207 12.82 9.49 -29.33
C ALA A 207 11.40 9.80 -29.84
N HIS A 208 11.22 9.90 -31.16
CA HIS A 208 9.88 10.12 -31.74
C HIS A 208 8.91 8.96 -31.46
N VAL A 209 9.37 7.71 -31.58
CA VAL A 209 8.53 6.53 -31.28
C VAL A 209 8.03 6.52 -29.83
N VAL A 210 8.85 6.97 -28.88
CA VAL A 210 8.46 7.04 -27.45
C VAL A 210 7.45 8.16 -27.21
N ILE A 211 7.60 9.31 -27.87
CA ILE A 211 6.67 10.44 -27.74
C ILE A 211 5.31 10.09 -28.34
N ASP A 212 5.29 9.51 -29.55
CA ASP A 212 4.04 9.14 -30.23
C ASP A 212 3.31 8.02 -29.47
N ALA A 213 4.03 7.01 -28.97
CA ALA A 213 3.44 5.97 -28.13
C ALA A 213 2.88 6.53 -26.81
N GLY A 214 3.55 7.53 -26.22
CA GLY A 214 3.06 8.22 -25.02
C GLY A 214 1.80 9.03 -25.27
N LEU A 215 1.73 9.75 -26.39
CA LEU A 215 0.56 10.53 -26.79
C LEU A 215 -0.65 9.64 -27.14
N ASP A 216 -0.43 8.56 -27.89
CA ASP A 216 -1.48 7.60 -28.22
C ASP A 216 -2.01 6.89 -26.97
N PHE A 217 -1.13 6.56 -26.03
CA PHE A 217 -1.53 5.99 -24.74
C PHE A 217 -2.41 6.96 -23.95
N VAL A 218 -1.99 8.22 -23.82
CA VAL A 218 -2.77 9.25 -23.12
C VAL A 218 -4.14 9.41 -23.77
N ASN A 219 -4.20 9.54 -25.11
CA ASN A 219 -5.47 9.67 -25.83
C ASN A 219 -6.39 8.47 -25.65
N ARG A 220 -5.84 7.25 -25.70
CA ARG A 220 -6.63 6.02 -25.52
C ARG A 220 -7.18 5.92 -24.10
N HIS A 221 -6.36 6.23 -23.10
CA HIS A 221 -6.78 6.14 -21.71
C HIS A 221 -7.76 7.24 -21.32
N PHE A 222 -7.63 8.45 -21.88
CA PHE A 222 -8.62 9.51 -21.71
C PHE A 222 -9.95 9.20 -22.41
N ALA A 223 -9.92 8.48 -23.53
CA ALA A 223 -11.13 8.03 -24.23
C ALA A 223 -11.85 6.89 -23.48
N GLU A 224 -11.09 6.03 -22.80
CA GLU A 224 -11.61 4.93 -21.99
C GLU A 224 -12.11 5.39 -20.61
N TRP A 225 -11.55 6.48 -20.07
CA TRP A 225 -12.07 7.17 -18.88
C TRP A 225 -13.34 7.98 -19.21
N ARG A 226 -14.32 7.32 -19.84
CA ARG A 226 -15.70 7.79 -19.88
C ARG A 226 -16.38 7.15 -18.66
N PRO A 227 -16.80 7.92 -17.65
CA PRO A 227 -17.42 7.36 -16.45
C PRO A 227 -18.76 6.71 -16.84
N GLU A 228 -18.77 5.40 -17.02
CA GLU A 228 -20.01 4.60 -17.21
C GLU A 228 -20.75 4.38 -15.87
N ASP A 229 -20.17 4.82 -14.75
CA ASP A 229 -20.69 4.56 -13.41
C ASP A 229 -21.73 5.59 -12.92
N GLU A 230 -21.97 6.70 -13.63
CA GLU A 230 -23.02 7.66 -13.24
C GLU A 230 -24.46 7.20 -13.56
N GLU A 231 -24.64 6.20 -14.44
CA GLU A 231 -25.99 5.72 -14.80
C GLU A 231 -26.55 4.67 -13.83
N ARG A 232 -25.73 4.07 -12.95
CA ARG A 232 -26.21 3.03 -12.01
C ARG A 232 -26.80 3.57 -10.71
N GLU A 233 -26.56 4.82 -10.34
CA GLU A 233 -27.13 5.39 -9.10
C GLU A 233 -28.47 6.13 -9.30
N GLN A 234 -28.86 6.48 -10.53
CA GLN A 234 -30.14 7.18 -10.76
C GLN A 234 -31.34 6.24 -11.00
N GLY A 235 -31.12 4.92 -11.17
CA GLY A 235 -32.18 3.96 -11.50
C GLY A 235 -32.88 3.27 -10.32
N GLY A 236 -32.44 3.46 -9.06
CA GLY A 236 -32.88 2.66 -7.91
C GLY A 236 -34.08 3.19 -7.11
N GLY A 237 -34.63 4.36 -7.45
CA GLY A 237 -35.65 5.04 -6.64
C GLY A 237 -37.06 4.99 -7.25
N GLY A 238 -37.71 3.83 -7.35
CA GLY A 238 -39.04 3.82 -7.98
C GLY A 238 -39.84 2.53 -7.98
N ALA A 239 -39.97 1.80 -6.87
CA ALA A 239 -41.01 0.76 -6.76
C ALA A 239 -41.46 0.49 -5.31
N GLY A 240 -41.69 1.55 -4.53
CA GLY A 240 -42.36 1.48 -3.22
C GLY A 240 -43.86 1.70 -3.34
N GLY A 241 -44.55 0.92 -4.18
CA GLY A 241 -45.97 1.08 -4.48
C GLY A 241 -46.88 0.15 -3.67
N ARG A 242 -47.53 0.72 -2.65
CA ARG A 242 -48.94 0.47 -2.28
C ARG A 242 -49.29 -0.85 -1.56
N ARG A 243 -49.25 -0.80 -0.22
CA ARG A 243 -50.17 -1.55 0.66
C ARG A 243 -51.14 -0.57 1.31
N GLU A 244 -52.39 -0.64 0.86
CA GLU A 244 -53.62 -0.17 1.51
C GLU A 244 -54.67 -1.21 1.07
N ALA A 245 -55.62 -1.69 1.87
CA ALA A 245 -55.91 -1.71 3.29
C ALA A 245 -56.84 -2.92 3.49
#